data_AF-A0A8T4D320-F1
#
_entry.id   AF-A0A8T4D320-F1
#
_cell.length_a   1.000
_cell.length_b   1.000
_cell.length_c   1.000
_cell.angle_alpha   90.00
_cell.angle_beta   90.00
_cell.angle_gamma   90.00
#
_symmetry.space_group_name_H-M   'P 1'
#
loop_
_entity.id
_entity.type
_entity.pdbx_description
1 polymer ?
#
loop_
_entity_poly.entity_id
_entity_poly.type
_entity_poly.pdbx_seq_one_letter_code
_entity_poly.pdbx_strand_id
1 'polypeptide(L)' 'MFELSLDRVLRSLVSLGISKSDAEVYIYLAKEGPKKASELANALEISRQKLYLNLKKLIEKQIVT' A
#
# COMPACT_ATOMS: atom_id res chain seq x y z
N MET A 1 5.80 8.34 -21.30
CA MET A 1 5.80 8.04 -19.85
C MET A 1 6.30 6.63 -19.66
N PHE A 2 7.29 6.39 -18.80
CA PHE A 2 7.76 5.03 -18.52
C PHE A 2 6.74 4.34 -17.60
N GLU A 3 5.99 3.36 -18.11
CA GLU A 3 5.25 2.44 -17.24
C GLU A 3 6.26 1.56 -16.51
N LEU A 4 6.43 1.80 -15.20
CA LEU A 4 7.06 0.82 -14.32
C LEU A 4 6.06 -0.32 -14.10
N SER A 5 6.48 -1.57 -14.28
CA SER A 5 5.64 -2.69 -13.86
C SER A 5 5.37 -2.62 -12.36
N LEU A 6 4.14 -2.93 -11.94
CA LEU A 6 3.76 -2.95 -10.51
C LEU A 6 4.70 -3.83 -9.70
N ASP A 7 5.15 -4.93 -10.30
CA ASP A 7 6.21 -5.79 -9.82
C ASP A 7 7.52 -5.06 -9.49
N ARG A 8 7.98 -4.17 -10.38
CA ARG A 8 9.19 -3.39 -10.17
C ARG A 8 8.99 -2.33 -9.09
N VAL A 9 7.81 -1.72 -9.02
CA VAL A 9 7.45 -0.78 -7.94
C VAL A 9 7.45 -1.50 -6.60
N LEU A 10 6.78 -2.65 -6.51
CA LEU A 10 6.72 -3.48 -5.30
C LEU A 10 8.12 -3.88 -4.84
N ARG A 11 8.96 -4.40 -5.73
CA ARG A 11 10.35 -4.78 -5.41
C ARG A 11 11.18 -3.57 -4.93
N SER A 12 10.98 -2.40 -5.53
CA SER A 12 11.68 -1.18 -5.14
C SER A 12 11.26 -0.73 -3.73
N LEU A 13 9.97 -0.70 -3.43
CA LEU A 13 9.45 -0.36 -2.10
C LEU A 13 9.98 -1.32 -1.03
N VAL A 14 9.98 -2.62 -1.33
CA VAL A 14 10.53 -3.64 -0.43
C VAL A 14 12.02 -3.44 -0.19
N SER A 15 12.80 -3.11 -1.24
CA SER A 15 14.22 -2.82 -1.08
C SER A 15 14.51 -1.56 -0.25
N LEU A 16 13.56 -0.62 -0.19
CA LEU A 16 13.62 0.60 0.62
C LEU A 16 13.13 0.38 2.07
N GLY A 17 12.87 -0.86 2.47
CA GLY A 17 12.45 -1.19 3.84
C GLY A 17 10.96 -1.01 4.12
N ILE A 18 10.13 -0.88 3.08
CA ILE A 18 8.66 -0.95 3.20
C ILE A 18 8.26 -2.43 3.15
N SER A 19 7.48 -2.91 4.11
CA SER A 19 7.09 -4.33 4.08
C SER A 19 6.25 -4.62 2.83
N LYS A 20 6.27 -5.87 2.33
CA LYS A 20 5.47 -6.26 1.15
C LYS A 20 4.00 -5.87 1.30
N SER A 21 3.43 -6.09 2.50
CA SER A 21 2.05 -5.75 2.82
C SER A 21 1.80 -4.24 2.83
N ASP A 22 2.75 -3.43 3.33
CA ASP A 22 2.63 -1.96 3.30
C ASP A 22 2.73 -1.45 1.85
N ALA A 23 3.61 -2.06 1.05
CA ALA A 23 3.80 -1.72 -0.36
C ALA A 23 2.57 -2.06 -1.20
N GLU A 24 1.90 -3.19 -0.96
CA GLU A 24 0.64 -3.58 -1.60
C GLU A 24 -0.47 -2.57 -1.28
N VAL A 25 -0.58 -2.13 -0.02
CA VAL A 25 -1.53 -1.09 0.40
C VAL A 25 -1.23 0.24 -0.30
N TYR A 26 0.03 0.66 -0.34
CA TYR A 26 0.46 1.88 -1.02
C TYR A 26 0.16 1.84 -2.53
N ILE A 27 0.52 0.75 -3.21
CA ILE A 27 0.29 0.59 -4.65
C ILE A 27 -1.20 0.66 -4.97
N TYR A 28 -2.04 0.00 -4.16
CA TYR A 28 -3.48 0.05 -4.36
C TYR A 28 -4.02 1.48 -4.25
N LEU A 29 -3.64 2.21 -3.21
CA LEU A 29 -4.05 3.61 -3.01
C LEU A 29 -3.54 4.53 -4.13
N ALA A 30 -2.31 4.32 -4.60
CA ALA A 30 -1.73 5.09 -5.70
C ALA A 30 -2.47 4.84 -7.03
N LYS A 31 -3.01 3.64 -7.24
CA LYS A 31 -3.72 3.25 -8.45
C LYS A 31 -5.20 3.67 -8.44
N GLU A 32 -5.88 3.48 -7.32
CA GLU A 32 -7.35 3.63 -7.21
C GLU A 32 -7.78 4.95 -6.56
N GLY A 33 -6.83 5.71 -6.00
CA GLY A 33 -7.09 6.90 -5.21
C GLY A 33 -7.65 6.58 -3.81
N PRO A 34 -8.11 7.61 -3.07
CA PRO A 34 -8.71 7.42 -1.74
C PRO A 34 -9.94 6.51 -1.78
N LYS A 35 -9.97 5.50 -0.91
CA LYS A 35 -11.06 4.53 -0.76
C LYS A 35 -11.41 4.32 0.70
N LYS A 36 -12.62 3.81 0.97
CA LYS A 36 -12.98 3.44 2.34
C LYS A 36 -12.10 2.26 2.79
N ALA A 37 -11.71 2.26 4.07
CA ALA A 37 -10.91 1.18 4.63
C ALA A 37 -11.55 -0.21 4.45
N SER A 38 -12.88 -0.30 4.46
CA SER A 38 -13.60 -1.55 4.17
C SER A 38 -13.40 -2.04 2.73
N GLU A 39 -13.40 -1.13 1.75
CA GLU A 39 -13.19 -1.47 0.34
C GLU A 39 -11.76 -1.94 0.10
N LEU A 40 -10.80 -1.23 0.71
CA LEU A 40 -9.38 -1.56 0.63
C LEU A 40 -9.05 -2.89 1.30
N ALA A 41 -9.63 -3.16 2.47
CA ALA A 41 -9.46 -4.43 3.18
C ALA A 41 -9.99 -5.61 2.36
N ASN A 42 -11.16 -5.44 1.73
CA ASN A 42 -11.75 -6.47 0.88
C ASN A 42 -10.92 -6.69 -0.39
N ALA A 43 -10.48 -5.62 -1.05
CA ALA A 43 -9.72 -5.73 -2.29
C ALA A 43 -8.34 -6.35 -2.11
N LEU A 44 -7.74 -6.18 -0.93
CA LEU A 44 -6.44 -6.77 -0.56
C LEU A 44 -6.58 -8.08 0.21
N GLU A 45 -7.80 -8.57 0.44
CA GLU A 45 -8.08 -9.79 1.21
C GLU A 45 -7.40 -9.82 2.60
N ILE A 46 -7.34 -8.67 3.27
CA ILE A 46 -6.75 -8.54 4.62
C ILE A 46 -7.78 -8.07 5.65
N SER A 47 -7.53 -8.39 6.93
CA SER A 47 -8.36 -7.89 8.02
C SER A 47 -8.26 -6.37 8.14
N ARG A 48 -9.33 -5.72 8.59
CA ARG A 48 -9.32 -4.27 8.89
C ARG A 48 -8.21 -3.90 9.88
N GLN A 49 -7.97 -4.73 10.89
CA GLN A 49 -6.91 -4.50 11.88
C GLN A 49 -5.53 -4.48 11.22
N LYS A 50 -5.25 -5.44 10.32
CA LYS A 50 -4.00 -5.47 9.56
C LYS A 50 -3.90 -4.22 8.70
N LEU A 51 -4.95 -3.89 7.94
CA LEU A 51 -4.98 -2.68 7.12
C LEU A 51 -4.68 -1.41 7.93
N TYR A 52 -5.31 -1.21 9.09
CA TYR A 52 -5.04 -0.05 9.93
C TYR A 52 -3.59 -0.01 10.44
N LEU A 53 -2.99 -1.16 10.75
CA LEU A 53 -1.58 -1.23 11.10
C LEU A 53 -0.67 -0.83 9.93
N ASN A 54 -0.98 -1.29 8.71
CA ASN A 54 -0.27 -0.89 7.50
C ASN A 54 -0.40 0.63 7.25
N LEU A 55 -1.62 1.16 7.28
CA LEU A 55 -1.89 2.59 7.09
C LEU A 55 -1.16 3.43 8.14
N LYS A 56 -1.20 3.04 9.42
CA LYS A 56 -0.47 3.73 10.49
C LYS A 56 1.02 3.83 10.18
N LYS A 57 1.66 2.72 9.80
CA LYS A 57 3.09 2.70 9.43
C LYS A 57 3.40 3.57 8.22
N LEU A 58 2.53 3.57 7.21
CA LEU A 58 2.71 4.38 6.00
C LEU A 58 2.56 5.88 6.31
N ILE A 59 1.63 6.26 7.19
CA ILE A 59 1.44 7.64 7.67
C ILE A 59 2.64 8.09 8.50
N GLU A 60 3.12 7.25 9.43
CA GLU A 60 4.32 7.53 10.24
C GLU A 60 5.58 7.75 9.37
N LYS A 61 5.65 7.08 8.22
CA LYS A 61 6.69 7.26 7.20
C LYS A 61 6.42 8.42 6.23
N GLN A 62 5.31 9.15 6.38
CA GLN A 62 4.88 10.23 5.49
C GLN A 62 4.69 9.81 4.02
N ILE A 63 4.33 8.55 3.79
CA ILE A 63 4.12 7.98 2.44
C ILE A 63 2.66 8.15 2.00
N VAL A 64 1.72 8.15 2.95
CA VAL A 64 0.28 8.38 2.74
C VAL A 64 -0.23 9.35 3.80
N THR A 65 -1.37 10.01 3.55
CA THR A 65 -1.99 11.03 4.42
C THR A 65 -3.42 10.69 4.76
#